data_AF-A0A522N2U2-F1
#
_entry.id   AF-A0A522N2U2-F1
#
_cell.length_a   1.000
_cell.length_b   1.000
_cell.length_c   1.000
_cell.angle_alpha   90.00
_cell.angle_beta   90.00
_cell.angle_gamma   90.00
#
_symmetry.space_group_name_H-M   'P 1'
#
loop_
_entity.id
_entity.type
_entity.pdbx_description
1 polymer ?
#
loop_
_entity_poly.entity_id
_entity_poly.type
_entity_poly.pdbx_seq_one_letter_code
_entity_poly.pdbx_strand_id
1 'polypeptide(L)'
;MPPRRKDRRIVQRGFRWLLGVFAVLAVLALAVAHAHAAADPYANGDASAGAKIAQSSGCEGCHGAGFSGGIGPKLVGIEKRLTPDQIGAAIEHPKPPMPDFGFSRAQVADLVAFLSGLDGGTGKPVVKIVPPEPSDEATVLATFSGTPPADVAVQAYMEMGTSGHGSAWVPLKKTDDPRVLAAKVHFSMGGPWIVKVRYSGGQEIDVPVMAQGG
;
A
#
# COMPACT_ATOMS: atom_id res chain seq x y z
N MET A 1 -35.78 -4.59 65.36
CA MET A 1 -34.40 -4.20 65.75
C MET A 1 -33.74 -3.53 64.55
N PRO A 2 -33.49 -2.21 64.55
CA PRO A 2 -32.91 -1.54 63.39
C PRO A 2 -31.40 -1.82 63.27
N PRO A 3 -30.83 -1.92 62.06
CA PRO A 3 -29.42 -2.25 61.86
C PRO A 3 -28.49 -1.14 62.41
N ARG A 4 -27.34 -1.55 62.95
CA ARG A 4 -26.36 -0.67 63.62
C ARG A 4 -25.78 0.36 62.65
N ARG A 5 -25.76 1.63 63.08
CA ARG A 5 -25.32 2.85 62.37
C ARG A 5 -23.90 2.81 61.75
N LYS A 6 -23.08 1.80 62.05
CA LYS A 6 -21.69 1.65 61.58
C LYS A 6 -21.62 0.97 60.21
N ASP A 7 -22.56 0.09 59.88
CA ASP A 7 -22.57 -0.66 58.62
C ASP A 7 -22.89 0.22 57.40
N ARG A 8 -23.76 1.24 57.57
CA ARG A 8 -24.07 2.20 56.50
C ARG A 8 -22.85 3.01 56.04
N ARG A 9 -21.88 3.28 56.92
CA ARG A 9 -20.70 4.12 56.57
C ARG A 9 -19.63 3.37 55.77
N ILE A 10 -19.53 2.04 55.94
CA ILE A 10 -18.57 1.21 55.21
C ILE A 10 -19.06 1.00 53.77
N VAL A 11 -20.35 0.68 53.61
CA VAL A 11 -21.00 0.55 52.30
C VAL A 11 -20.95 1.87 51.51
N GLN A 12 -21.20 3.01 52.16
CA GLN A 12 -21.12 4.33 51.50
C GLN A 12 -19.70 4.75 51.09
N ARG A 13 -18.66 4.28 51.79
CA ARG A 13 -17.26 4.57 51.44
C ARG A 13 -16.78 3.70 50.28
N GLY A 14 -17.10 2.41 50.27
CA GLY A 14 -16.80 1.53 49.14
C GLY A 14 -17.49 1.96 47.84
N PHE A 15 -18.75 2.43 47.94
CA PHE A 15 -19.52 2.92 46.79
C PHE A 15 -18.94 4.21 46.18
N ARG A 16 -18.40 5.12 46.99
CA ARG A 16 -17.76 6.36 46.51
C ARG A 16 -16.38 6.12 45.87
N TRP A 17 -15.65 5.10 46.32
CA TRP A 17 -14.39 4.69 45.70
C TRP A 17 -14.61 3.98 44.35
N LEU A 18 -15.61 3.10 44.25
CA LEU A 18 -15.98 2.45 42.98
C LEU A 18 -16.46 3.46 41.94
N LEU A 19 -17.25 4.46 42.32
CA LEU A 19 -17.67 5.56 41.43
C LEU A 19 -16.50 6.44 40.97
N GLY A 20 -15.52 6.70 41.83
CA GLY A 20 -14.32 7.49 41.48
C GLY A 20 -13.41 6.77 40.48
N VAL A 21 -13.18 5.47 40.66
CA VAL A 21 -12.38 4.66 39.73
C VAL A 21 -13.06 4.52 38.37
N PHE A 22 -14.39 4.30 38.34
CA PHE A 22 -15.14 4.25 37.08
C PHE A 22 -15.09 5.58 36.31
N ALA A 23 -15.17 6.72 37.02
CA ALA A 23 -15.05 8.03 36.39
C ALA A 23 -13.64 8.27 35.80
N VAL A 24 -12.58 7.87 36.50
CA VAL A 24 -11.19 7.98 35.99
C VAL A 24 -10.96 7.07 34.78
N LEU A 25 -11.46 5.82 34.83
CA LEU A 25 -11.37 4.89 33.71
C LEU A 25 -12.19 5.36 32.50
N ALA A 26 -13.36 5.96 32.71
CA ALA A 26 -14.16 6.55 31.64
C ALA A 26 -13.45 7.75 30.98
N VAL A 27 -12.81 8.63 31.76
CA VAL A 27 -12.01 9.75 31.23
C VAL A 27 -10.79 9.26 30.44
N LEU A 28 -10.09 8.24 30.94
CA LEU A 28 -8.97 7.61 30.21
C LEU A 28 -9.43 6.96 28.91
N ALA A 29 -10.56 6.23 28.93
CA ALA A 29 -11.13 5.63 27.73
C ALA A 29 -11.56 6.70 26.69
N LEU A 30 -12.11 7.83 27.15
CA LEU A 30 -12.49 8.94 26.28
C LEU A 30 -11.27 9.63 25.65
N ALA A 31 -10.18 9.77 26.40
CA ALA A 31 -8.92 10.35 25.89
C ALA A 31 -8.27 9.45 24.84
N VAL A 32 -8.26 8.14 25.05
CA VAL A 32 -7.76 7.16 24.06
C VAL A 32 -8.65 7.14 22.82
N ALA A 33 -9.97 7.25 22.97
CA ALA A 33 -10.90 7.32 21.84
C ALA A 33 -10.70 8.60 20.98
N HIS A 34 -10.44 9.76 21.60
CA HIS A 34 -10.15 11.00 20.86
C HIS A 34 -8.81 10.94 20.12
N ALA A 35 -7.80 10.24 20.67
CA ALA A 35 -6.52 10.06 20.00
C ALA A 35 -6.62 9.17 18.75
N HIS A 36 -7.53 8.18 18.74
CA HIS A 36 -7.79 7.35 17.55
C HIS A 36 -8.71 8.01 16.50
N ALA A 37 -9.45 9.06 16.88
CA ALA A 37 -10.40 9.73 16.00
C ALA A 37 -9.79 10.89 15.19
N ALA A 38 -8.51 11.23 15.40
CA ALA A 38 -7.77 12.08 14.48
C ALA A 38 -7.51 11.26 13.20
N ALA A 39 -8.44 11.34 12.26
CA ALA A 39 -8.27 10.82 10.91
C ALA A 39 -6.91 11.29 10.38
N ASP A 40 -6.15 10.37 9.78
CA ASP A 40 -4.88 10.67 9.13
C ASP A 40 -5.10 11.86 8.18
N PRO A 41 -4.43 13.00 8.42
CA PRO A 41 -4.68 14.25 7.73
C PRO A 41 -4.41 14.18 6.22
N TYR A 42 -3.78 13.10 5.74
CA TYR A 42 -3.41 12.87 4.35
C TYR A 42 -4.10 11.64 3.73
N ALA A 43 -4.95 10.92 4.48
CA ALA A 43 -5.59 9.67 4.03
C ALA A 43 -6.48 9.79 2.77
N ASN A 44 -6.91 11.01 2.41
CA ASN A 44 -7.81 11.26 1.29
C ASN A 44 -7.13 11.89 0.07
N GLY A 45 -5.80 11.82 -0.04
CA GLY A 45 -5.08 12.33 -1.21
C GLY A 45 -5.32 11.53 -2.49
N ASP A 46 -5.30 12.21 -3.63
CA ASP A 46 -5.30 11.61 -4.97
C ASP A 46 -3.86 11.44 -5.47
N ALA A 47 -3.37 10.20 -5.52
CA ALA A 47 -2.04 9.88 -6.02
C ALA A 47 -1.79 10.32 -7.47
N SER A 48 -2.82 10.40 -8.33
CA SER A 48 -2.68 10.93 -9.70
C SER A 48 -2.45 12.44 -9.72
N ALA A 49 -3.15 13.17 -8.85
CA ALA A 49 -2.90 14.59 -8.65
C ALA A 49 -1.50 14.82 -8.06
N GLY A 50 -1.10 14.01 -7.07
CA GLY A 50 0.22 14.06 -6.45
C GLY A 50 1.35 13.83 -7.43
N ALA A 51 1.20 12.87 -8.35
CA ALA A 51 2.17 12.62 -9.42
C ALA A 51 2.37 13.86 -10.32
N LYS A 52 1.29 14.55 -10.69
CA LYS A 52 1.35 15.77 -11.51
C LYS A 52 2.04 16.91 -10.76
N ILE A 53 1.74 17.07 -9.47
CA ILE A 53 2.39 18.08 -8.61
C ILE A 53 3.88 17.78 -8.54
N ALA A 54 4.28 16.56 -8.18
CA ALA A 54 5.68 16.16 -8.06
C ALA A 54 6.49 16.40 -9.35
N GLN A 55 5.87 16.14 -10.51
CA GLN A 55 6.46 16.43 -11.82
C GLN A 55 6.60 17.94 -12.06
N SER A 56 5.50 18.68 -11.94
CA SER A 56 5.46 20.12 -12.26
C SER A 56 6.32 20.97 -11.32
N SER A 57 6.51 20.53 -10.08
CA SER A 57 7.34 21.18 -9.06
C SER A 57 8.80 20.74 -9.11
N GLY A 58 9.17 19.85 -10.04
CA GLY A 58 10.56 19.49 -10.28
C GLY A 58 11.20 18.63 -9.19
N CYS A 59 10.42 17.84 -8.44
CA CYS A 59 10.92 17.04 -7.32
C CYS A 59 12.04 16.07 -7.76
N GLU A 60 11.92 15.47 -8.95
CA GLU A 60 12.95 14.59 -9.52
C GLU A 60 14.29 15.28 -9.79
N GLY A 61 14.30 16.61 -9.97
CA GLY A 61 15.54 17.36 -10.22
C GLY A 61 16.55 17.23 -9.08
N CYS A 62 16.05 17.09 -7.84
CA CYS A 62 16.89 16.81 -6.68
C CYS A 62 16.84 15.34 -6.26
N HIS A 63 15.66 14.71 -6.31
CA HIS A 63 15.46 13.34 -5.85
C HIS A 63 15.80 12.27 -6.90
N GLY A 64 16.40 12.66 -8.02
CA GLY A 64 16.80 11.78 -9.11
C GLY A 64 15.63 11.38 -10.02
N ALA A 65 15.96 11.01 -11.27
CA ALA A 65 14.97 10.49 -12.21
C ALA A 65 14.31 9.22 -11.64
N GLY A 66 12.98 9.11 -11.74
CA GLY A 66 12.22 8.03 -11.14
C GLY A 66 12.37 7.97 -9.61
N PHE A 67 12.76 9.10 -8.99
CA PHE A 67 12.97 9.25 -7.55
C PHE A 67 14.03 8.31 -6.94
N SER A 68 14.99 7.90 -7.76
CA SER A 68 16.07 6.95 -7.42
C SER A 68 17.10 7.49 -6.41
N GLY A 69 17.07 8.79 -6.12
CA GLY A 69 18.01 9.50 -5.26
C GLY A 69 19.02 10.33 -6.05
N GLY A 70 19.58 11.35 -5.40
CA GLY A 70 20.54 12.29 -5.98
C GLY A 70 21.01 13.30 -4.95
N ILE A 71 20.75 14.58 -5.19
CA ILE A 71 20.94 15.66 -4.19
C ILE A 71 20.04 15.39 -2.98
N GLY A 72 18.79 15.05 -3.25
CA GLY A 72 17.82 14.58 -2.27
C GLY A 72 17.84 13.05 -2.14
N PRO A 73 17.37 12.50 -1.01
CA PRO A 73 17.31 11.06 -0.80
C PRO A 73 16.38 10.35 -1.79
N LYS A 74 16.63 9.07 -2.03
CA LYS A 74 15.73 8.17 -2.77
C LYS A 74 14.33 8.17 -2.14
N LEU A 75 13.28 8.52 -2.89
CA LEU A 75 11.89 8.49 -2.41
C LEU A 75 11.16 7.20 -2.76
N VAL A 76 11.74 6.39 -3.63
CA VAL A 76 11.26 5.04 -3.92
C VAL A 76 11.30 4.16 -2.67
N GLY A 77 10.18 3.54 -2.32
CA GLY A 77 10.03 2.70 -1.14
C GLY A 77 10.09 3.51 0.16
N ILE A 78 9.75 4.81 0.12
CA ILE A 78 9.84 5.69 1.29
C ILE A 78 8.89 5.28 2.42
N GLU A 79 7.78 4.62 2.10
CA GLU A 79 6.80 4.07 3.04
C GLU A 79 7.42 3.03 3.98
N LYS A 80 8.55 2.41 3.60
CA LYS A 80 9.29 1.47 4.46
C LYS A 80 10.08 2.18 5.56
N ARG A 81 10.23 3.51 5.47
CA ARG A 81 11.08 4.30 6.38
C ARG A 81 10.30 5.42 7.05
N LEU A 82 9.28 5.97 6.41
CA LEU A 82 8.46 7.06 6.91
C LEU A 82 6.97 6.72 6.81
N THR A 83 6.23 7.14 7.82
CA THR A 83 4.76 7.15 7.82
C THR A 83 4.21 8.26 6.92
N PRO A 84 2.94 8.19 6.48
CA PRO A 84 2.29 9.26 5.71
C PRO A 84 2.42 10.64 6.37
N ASP A 85 2.21 10.73 7.69
CA ASP A 85 2.38 11.96 8.47
C ASP A 85 3.80 12.51 8.39
N GLN A 86 4.81 11.65 8.46
CA GLN A 86 6.21 12.07 8.35
C GLN A 86 6.57 12.53 6.94
N ILE A 87 5.97 11.93 5.91
CA ILE A 87 6.14 12.37 4.52
C ILE A 87 5.50 13.75 4.34
N GLY A 88 4.27 13.93 4.83
CA GLY A 88 3.55 15.21 4.76
C GLY A 88 4.28 16.32 5.50
N ALA A 89 4.74 16.05 6.73
CA ALA A 89 5.52 17.00 7.52
C ALA A 89 6.85 17.38 6.85
N ALA A 90 7.51 16.45 6.15
CA ALA A 90 8.74 16.75 5.41
C ALA A 90 8.50 17.66 4.19
N ILE A 91 7.30 17.63 3.62
CA ILE A 91 6.89 18.50 2.50
C ILE A 91 6.43 19.88 3.00
N GLU A 92 5.66 19.92 4.10
CA GLU A 92 5.16 21.16 4.72
C GLU A 92 6.26 21.95 5.43
N HIS A 93 7.25 21.25 5.98
CA HIS A 93 8.35 21.84 6.74
C HIS A 93 9.71 21.31 6.24
N PRO A 94 10.07 21.63 4.98
CA PRO A 94 11.29 21.11 4.38
C PRO A 94 12.54 21.70 5.03
N LYS A 95 13.61 20.92 5.04
CA LYS A 95 14.93 21.37 5.47
C LYS A 95 15.79 21.71 4.24
N PRO A 96 16.61 22.78 4.28
CA PRO A 96 17.55 23.07 3.20
C PRO A 96 18.42 21.84 2.86
N PRO A 97 18.68 21.55 1.58
CA PRO A 97 18.40 22.39 0.40
C PRO A 97 17.01 22.22 -0.24
N MET A 98 16.11 21.43 0.35
CA MET A 98 14.75 21.27 -0.19
C MET A 98 13.98 22.59 -0.04
N PRO A 99 13.43 23.16 -1.13
CA PRO A 99 12.71 24.42 -1.06
C PRO A 99 11.33 24.23 -0.42
N ASP A 100 10.82 25.31 0.17
CA ASP A 100 9.43 25.41 0.57
C ASP A 100 8.59 25.78 -0.65
N PHE A 101 7.70 24.88 -1.06
CA PHE A 101 6.83 25.05 -2.22
C PHE A 101 5.52 25.76 -1.88
N GLY A 102 5.19 25.94 -0.59
CA GLY A 102 3.94 26.58 -0.16
C GLY A 102 2.68 25.82 -0.56
N PHE A 103 2.74 24.48 -0.65
CA PHE A 103 1.59 23.66 -1.02
C PHE A 103 0.45 23.77 0.00
N SER A 104 -0.78 23.77 -0.49
CA SER A 104 -1.95 23.60 0.37
C SER A 104 -1.99 22.20 0.97
N ARG A 105 -2.68 22.03 2.10
CA ARG A 105 -2.82 20.73 2.77
C ARG A 105 -3.40 19.64 1.85
N ALA A 106 -4.31 20.00 0.94
CA ALA A 106 -4.86 19.06 -0.04
C ALA A 106 -3.79 18.58 -1.04
N GLN A 107 -2.97 19.50 -1.56
CA GLN A 107 -1.84 19.16 -2.43
C GLN A 107 -0.79 18.31 -1.71
N VAL A 108 -0.55 18.57 -0.42
CA VAL A 108 0.32 17.72 0.40
C VAL A 108 -0.28 16.33 0.56
N ALA A 109 -1.58 16.21 0.81
CA ALA A 109 -2.25 14.91 0.88
C ALA A 109 -2.10 14.13 -0.43
N ASP A 110 -2.30 14.78 -1.58
CA ASP A 110 -2.11 14.19 -2.91
C ASP A 110 -0.65 13.69 -3.11
N LEU A 111 0.34 14.52 -2.74
CA LEU A 111 1.76 14.16 -2.79
C LEU A 111 2.09 12.99 -1.86
N VAL A 112 1.58 12.99 -0.63
CA VAL A 112 1.77 11.89 0.33
C VAL A 112 1.19 10.60 -0.22
N ALA A 113 -0.01 10.64 -0.81
CA ALA A 113 -0.63 9.48 -1.44
C ALA A 113 0.22 8.93 -2.60
N PHE A 114 0.77 9.81 -3.44
CA PHE A 114 1.67 9.42 -4.53
C PHE A 114 2.99 8.82 -4.03
N LEU A 115 3.68 9.52 -3.11
CA LEU A 115 4.99 9.13 -2.61
C LEU A 115 4.94 7.84 -1.78
N SER A 116 3.87 7.65 -1.00
CA SER A 116 3.68 6.41 -0.21
C SER A 116 3.43 5.18 -1.09
N GLY A 117 2.99 5.38 -2.33
CA GLY A 117 2.84 4.32 -3.34
C GLY A 117 4.01 4.25 -4.32
N LEU A 118 5.08 5.01 -4.10
CA LEU A 118 6.17 5.18 -5.04
C LEU A 118 7.19 4.05 -4.89
N ASP A 119 7.14 3.10 -5.82
CA ASP A 119 8.02 1.93 -5.87
C ASP A 119 9.22 2.08 -6.82
N GLY A 120 9.38 3.26 -7.45
CA GLY A 120 10.31 3.46 -8.57
C GLY A 120 9.65 3.87 -9.87
N GLY A 121 8.33 4.08 -9.88
CA GLY A 121 7.64 4.71 -11.01
C GLY A 121 7.52 3.83 -12.24
N THR A 122 7.49 2.51 -12.08
CA THR A 122 7.40 1.61 -13.24
C THR A 122 5.95 1.32 -13.67
N GLY A 123 4.95 1.77 -12.91
CA GLY A 123 3.57 1.28 -13.07
C GLY A 123 3.47 -0.24 -12.93
N LYS A 124 4.51 -0.86 -12.34
CA LYS A 124 4.73 -2.30 -12.33
C LYS A 124 3.81 -2.93 -11.30
N PRO A 125 2.89 -3.81 -11.72
CA PRO A 125 2.06 -4.49 -10.76
C PRO A 125 2.87 -5.40 -9.84
N VAL A 126 2.44 -5.52 -8.58
CA VAL A 126 2.86 -6.61 -7.70
C VAL A 126 2.13 -7.87 -8.16
N VAL A 127 2.87 -8.87 -8.63
CA VAL A 127 2.32 -10.11 -9.17
C VAL A 127 2.42 -11.23 -8.13
N LYS A 128 1.29 -11.89 -7.85
CA LYS A 128 1.21 -13.07 -6.98
C LYS A 128 0.61 -14.24 -7.74
N ILE A 129 1.25 -15.40 -7.65
CA ILE A 129 0.82 -16.66 -8.26
C ILE A 129 0.21 -17.54 -7.18
N VAL A 130 -0.98 -18.09 -7.43
CA VAL A 130 -1.72 -18.93 -6.47
C VAL A 130 -2.24 -20.20 -7.16
N PRO A 131 -1.83 -21.41 -6.73
CA PRO A 131 -0.82 -21.66 -5.70
C PRO A 131 0.60 -21.26 -6.17
N PRO A 132 1.55 -21.03 -5.24
CA PRO A 132 2.92 -20.61 -5.61
C PRO A 132 3.71 -21.70 -6.36
N GLU A 133 3.34 -22.97 -6.18
CA GLU A 133 3.85 -24.12 -6.93
C GLU A 133 2.66 -24.81 -7.62
N PRO A 134 2.28 -24.39 -8.83
CA PRO A 134 1.15 -24.96 -9.55
C PRO A 134 1.46 -26.33 -10.15
N SER A 135 0.46 -27.21 -10.24
CA SER A 135 0.54 -28.42 -11.06
C SER A 135 0.23 -28.09 -12.53
N ASP A 136 -1.03 -27.75 -12.80
CA ASP A 136 -1.57 -27.56 -14.16
C ASP A 136 -2.07 -26.14 -14.39
N GLU A 137 -2.52 -25.46 -13.33
CA GLU A 137 -3.08 -24.11 -13.41
C GLU A 137 -2.64 -23.26 -12.22
N ALA A 138 -2.48 -21.96 -12.44
CA ALA A 138 -2.41 -20.96 -11.37
C ALA A 138 -3.32 -19.77 -11.66
N THR A 139 -3.82 -19.15 -10.59
CA THR A 139 -4.38 -17.80 -10.64
C THR A 139 -3.27 -16.79 -10.44
N VAL A 140 -3.13 -15.87 -11.38
CA VAL A 140 -2.19 -14.75 -11.34
C VAL A 140 -2.96 -13.51 -10.91
N LEU A 141 -2.52 -12.87 -9.83
CA LEU A 141 -3.04 -11.62 -9.29
C LEU A 141 -2.04 -10.50 -9.54
N ALA A 142 -2.44 -9.45 -10.23
CA ALA A 142 -1.63 -8.26 -10.49
C ALA A 142 -2.23 -7.06 -9.73
N THR A 143 -1.48 -6.51 -8.78
CA THR A 143 -1.91 -5.39 -7.93
C THR A 143 -1.22 -4.11 -8.37
N PHE A 144 -1.99 -3.08 -8.73
CA PHE A 144 -1.47 -1.76 -9.12
C PHE A 144 -1.65 -0.75 -7.98
N SER A 145 -0.70 0.17 -7.81
CA SER A 145 -0.80 1.26 -6.82
C SER A 145 -1.84 2.32 -7.21
N GLY A 146 -2.15 2.45 -8.51
CA GLY A 146 -3.19 3.32 -9.06
C GLY A 146 -4.24 2.57 -9.89
N THR A 147 -4.98 3.29 -10.73
CA THR A 147 -5.93 2.69 -11.68
C THR A 147 -5.21 1.72 -12.60
N PRO A 148 -5.59 0.42 -12.64
CA PRO A 148 -4.95 -0.54 -13.52
C PRO A 148 -5.09 -0.14 -14.99
N PRO A 149 -4.05 -0.34 -15.82
CA PRO A 149 -4.14 -0.18 -17.27
C PRO A 149 -5.26 -1.07 -17.85
N ALA A 150 -5.82 -0.66 -18.99
CA ALA A 150 -6.88 -1.43 -19.65
C ALA A 150 -6.35 -2.67 -20.39
N ASP A 151 -5.04 -2.74 -20.65
CA ASP A 151 -4.40 -3.69 -21.54
C ASP A 151 -3.58 -4.78 -20.82
N VAL A 152 -3.82 -4.97 -19.52
CA VAL A 152 -3.08 -5.94 -18.71
C VAL A 152 -3.43 -7.36 -19.14
N ALA A 153 -2.42 -8.15 -19.51
CA ALA A 153 -2.59 -9.56 -19.85
C ALA A 153 -1.44 -10.40 -19.30
N VAL A 154 -1.65 -11.71 -19.21
CA VAL A 154 -0.68 -12.67 -18.70
C VAL A 154 -0.51 -13.85 -19.65
N GLN A 155 0.68 -14.44 -19.66
CA GLN A 155 1.01 -15.66 -20.39
C GLN A 155 1.93 -16.53 -19.54
N ALA A 156 1.79 -17.86 -19.62
CA ALA A 156 2.81 -18.79 -19.14
C ALA A 156 3.78 -19.07 -20.30
N TYR A 157 5.08 -18.88 -20.06
CA TYR A 157 6.14 -19.04 -21.06
C TYR A 157 7.27 -19.91 -20.51
N MET A 158 7.80 -20.80 -21.35
CA MET A 158 8.92 -21.67 -21.04
C MET A 158 9.99 -21.51 -22.12
N GLU A 159 11.24 -21.35 -21.70
CA GLU A 159 12.39 -21.35 -22.59
C GLU A 159 12.89 -22.78 -22.83
N MET A 160 13.12 -23.11 -24.11
CA MET A 160 13.59 -24.41 -24.57
C MET A 160 14.81 -24.20 -25.48
N GLY A 161 15.93 -23.80 -24.87
CA GLY A 161 17.19 -23.54 -25.58
C GLY A 161 17.06 -22.36 -26.55
N THR A 162 17.10 -22.64 -27.86
CA THR A 162 16.92 -21.63 -28.92
C THR A 162 15.45 -21.39 -29.30
N SER A 163 14.52 -22.12 -28.67
CA SER A 163 13.09 -22.03 -28.91
C SER A 163 12.35 -21.67 -27.62
N GLY A 164 11.08 -21.29 -27.71
CA GLY A 164 10.24 -21.06 -26.55
C GLY A 164 8.82 -21.54 -26.77
N HIS A 165 8.15 -21.90 -25.68
CA HIS A 165 6.77 -22.36 -25.67
C HIS A 165 5.95 -21.45 -24.76
N GLY A 166 4.93 -20.79 -25.30
CA GLY A 166 4.06 -19.90 -24.53
C GLY A 166 2.58 -20.25 -24.71
N SER A 167 1.78 -20.04 -23.67
CA SER A 167 0.33 -20.11 -23.74
C SER A 167 -0.25 -18.98 -24.61
N ALA A 168 -1.57 -18.91 -24.81
CA ALA A 168 -2.15 -17.65 -25.29
C ALA A 168 -1.99 -16.54 -24.23
N TRP A 169 -1.97 -15.27 -24.66
CA TRP A 169 -2.11 -14.13 -23.76
C TRP A 169 -3.55 -14.06 -23.24
N VAL A 170 -3.70 -14.04 -21.92
CA VAL A 170 -4.99 -13.99 -21.21
C VAL A 170 -5.16 -12.61 -20.58
N PRO A 171 -6.18 -11.83 -20.95
CA PRO A 171 -6.46 -10.55 -20.30
C PRO A 171 -6.80 -10.74 -18.81
N LEU A 172 -6.21 -9.94 -17.93
CA LEU A 172 -6.60 -9.96 -16.52
C LEU A 172 -7.87 -9.15 -16.32
N LYS A 173 -8.76 -9.66 -15.46
CA LYS A 173 -10.04 -9.05 -15.15
C LYS A 173 -10.02 -8.49 -13.74
N LYS A 174 -10.74 -7.38 -13.50
CA LYS A 174 -10.89 -6.81 -12.16
C LYS A 174 -11.47 -7.85 -11.21
N THR A 175 -10.93 -7.87 -10.00
CA THR A 175 -11.48 -8.63 -8.88
C THR A 175 -12.44 -7.76 -8.07
N ASP A 176 -12.87 -8.24 -6.90
CA ASP A 176 -13.61 -7.44 -5.92
C ASP A 176 -12.78 -6.23 -5.43
N ASP A 177 -11.44 -6.34 -5.42
CA ASP A 177 -10.56 -5.19 -5.25
C ASP A 177 -10.31 -4.52 -6.62
N PRO A 178 -10.68 -3.23 -6.79
CA PRO A 178 -10.56 -2.52 -8.07
C PRO A 178 -9.11 -2.27 -8.51
N ARG A 179 -8.13 -2.43 -7.61
CA ARG A 179 -6.69 -2.31 -7.89
C ARG A 179 -6.05 -3.64 -8.27
N VAL A 180 -6.77 -4.75 -8.08
CA VAL A 180 -6.29 -6.10 -8.35
C VAL A 180 -6.98 -6.65 -9.59
N LEU A 181 -6.17 -7.09 -10.54
CA LEU A 181 -6.61 -7.85 -11.70
C LEU A 181 -6.21 -9.32 -11.53
N ALA A 182 -7.03 -10.23 -12.04
CA ALA A 182 -6.81 -11.67 -11.97
C ALA A 182 -7.03 -12.36 -13.32
N ALA A 183 -6.22 -13.38 -13.59
CA ALA A 183 -6.45 -14.34 -14.67
C ALA A 183 -5.91 -15.72 -14.28
N LYS A 184 -6.47 -16.76 -14.88
CA LYS A 184 -5.94 -18.12 -14.80
C LYS A 184 -4.97 -18.37 -15.95
N VAL A 185 -3.88 -19.06 -15.66
CA VAL A 185 -2.90 -19.52 -16.65
C VAL A 185 -2.66 -21.01 -16.48
N HIS A 186 -2.52 -21.70 -17.61
CA HIS A 186 -2.28 -23.14 -17.66
C HIS A 186 -0.82 -23.45 -17.99
N PHE A 187 -0.26 -24.45 -17.33
CA PHE A 187 1.09 -24.99 -17.54
C PHE A 187 0.97 -26.36 -18.21
N SER A 188 1.51 -26.52 -19.41
CA SER A 188 1.32 -27.75 -20.21
C SER A 188 2.19 -28.92 -19.77
N MET A 189 3.18 -28.67 -18.91
CA MET A 189 4.12 -29.65 -18.39
C MET A 189 4.80 -29.12 -17.14
N GLY A 190 5.36 -30.01 -16.32
CA GLY A 190 6.19 -29.62 -15.18
C GLY A 190 7.50 -28.97 -15.61
N GLY A 191 8.16 -28.31 -14.66
CA GLY A 191 9.47 -27.68 -14.85
C GLY A 191 9.47 -26.16 -14.66
N PRO A 192 10.57 -25.48 -15.07
CA PRO A 192 10.71 -24.05 -14.90
C PRO A 192 9.87 -23.30 -15.94
N TRP A 193 8.98 -22.44 -15.46
CA TRP A 193 8.18 -21.54 -16.27
C TRP A 193 8.42 -20.08 -15.84
N ILE A 194 8.01 -19.19 -16.73
CA ILE A 194 7.96 -17.75 -16.51
C ILE A 194 6.51 -17.32 -16.72
N VAL A 195 5.89 -16.74 -15.70
CA VAL A 195 4.64 -16.01 -15.85
C VAL A 195 4.97 -14.60 -16.31
N LYS A 196 4.65 -14.30 -17.57
CA LYS A 196 4.84 -12.99 -18.18
C LYS A 196 3.57 -12.16 -18.00
N VAL A 197 3.67 -10.98 -17.40
CA VAL A 197 2.55 -10.02 -17.29
C VAL A 197 2.87 -8.79 -18.12
N ARG A 198 2.08 -8.55 -19.17
CA ARG A 198 2.17 -7.34 -19.99
C ARG A 198 1.21 -6.26 -19.50
N TYR A 199 1.60 -4.99 -19.62
CA TYR A 199 0.79 -3.84 -19.22
C TYR A 199 1.26 -2.55 -19.90
N SER A 200 0.42 -1.50 -19.90
CA SER A 200 0.80 -0.12 -20.26
C SER A 200 1.51 0.02 -21.61
N GLY A 201 0.97 -0.57 -22.67
CA GLY A 201 1.49 -0.40 -24.04
C GLY A 201 2.71 -1.24 -24.37
N GLY A 202 2.96 -2.33 -23.63
CA GLY A 202 4.00 -3.32 -23.96
C GLY A 202 5.11 -3.50 -22.92
N GLN A 203 4.95 -2.94 -21.72
CA GLN A 203 5.85 -3.28 -20.60
C GLN A 203 5.56 -4.71 -20.14
N GLU A 204 6.59 -5.46 -19.74
CA GLU A 204 6.45 -6.84 -19.27
C GLU A 204 7.14 -7.07 -17.90
N ILE A 205 6.55 -7.94 -17.09
CA ILE A 205 7.16 -8.52 -15.89
C ILE A 205 7.30 -10.02 -16.09
N ASP A 206 8.48 -10.53 -15.82
CA ASP A 206 8.73 -11.96 -15.74
C ASP A 206 8.75 -12.41 -14.29
N VAL A 207 7.89 -13.37 -13.96
CA VAL A 207 7.81 -13.99 -12.63
C VAL A 207 8.14 -15.48 -12.77
N PRO A 208 9.33 -15.92 -12.34
CA PRO A 208 9.69 -17.33 -12.42
C PRO A 208 8.78 -18.16 -11.51
N VAL A 209 8.35 -19.32 -12.02
CA VAL A 209 7.51 -20.28 -11.29
C VAL A 209 7.96 -21.70 -11.60
N MET A 210 7.96 -22.57 -10.59
CA MET A 210 8.22 -23.99 -10.77
C MET A 210 6.88 -24.73 -10.81
N ALA A 211 6.52 -25.26 -11.97
CA ALA A 211 5.33 -26.11 -12.10
C ALA A 211 5.69 -27.55 -11.73
N GLN A 212 4.89 -28.19 -10.88
CA GLN A 212 5.16 -29.55 -10.38
C GLN A 212 4.97 -30.63 -11.45
N GLY A 213 4.16 -30.34 -12.49
CA GLY A 213 3.76 -31.30 -13.51
C GLY A 213 2.68 -32.24 -12.98
N GLY A 214 1.58 -32.36 -13.74
CA GLY A 214 0.50 -33.31 -13.48
C GLY A 214 0.79 -34.71 -14.01
#